data_AF-A0A8C0EYR8-F1
#
_entry.id   AF-A0A8C0EYR8-F1
#
_cell.length_a   1.000
_cell.length_b   1.000
_cell.length_c   1.000
_cell.angle_alpha   90.00
_cell.angle_beta   90.00
_cell.angle_gamma   90.00
#
_symmetry.space_group_name_H-M   'P 1'
#
loop_
_entity.id
_entity.type
_entity.pdbx_description
1 polymer ?
#
loop_
_entity_poly.entity_id
_entity_poly.type
_entity_poly.pdbx_seq_one_letter_code
_entity_poly.pdbx_strand_id
1 'polypeptide(L)'
;MKHVKDRFGDSVPEEVLLLCLGITSGVGRLIFGRVADYIPGARKVYLQVASFFFIGLMSMMIPLCHLFGGLIAVCLFMGLFDGCFICIMAPIAFELVGAQDVSQAIGFLLGLMSIPMTVGPPIAGLLYDHLGTYDVAFYLAGVPPIIGGAILCFIPWVHERQNLKERAKHVDGETTEKMLENESTLLDLYFLAEDII
;
A
#
# COMPACT_ATOMS: atom_id res chain seq x y z
N MET A 1 -24.96 8.13 -7.00
CA MET A 1 -26.21 8.60 -6.37
C MET A 1 -27.51 7.99 -6.93
N LYS A 2 -27.44 7.03 -7.88
CA LYS A 2 -28.60 6.24 -8.32
C LYS A 2 -28.59 4.81 -7.77
N HIS A 3 -27.40 4.25 -7.52
CA HIS A 3 -27.24 2.87 -7.06
C HIS A 3 -27.92 2.54 -5.72
N VAL A 4 -27.72 3.39 -4.70
CA VAL A 4 -28.29 3.14 -3.36
C VAL A 4 -29.79 3.42 -3.38
N LYS A 5 -30.22 4.45 -4.11
CA LYS A 5 -31.63 4.74 -4.38
C LYS A 5 -32.39 3.59 -5.05
N ASP A 6 -31.77 2.90 -6.03
CA ASP A 6 -32.36 1.75 -6.72
C ASP A 6 -32.46 0.48 -5.86
N ARG A 7 -31.55 0.31 -4.88
CA ARG A 7 -31.44 -0.92 -4.06
C ARG A 7 -32.12 -0.82 -2.68
N PHE A 8 -32.18 0.36 -2.06
CA PHE A 8 -32.60 0.51 -0.67
C PHE A 8 -33.80 1.46 -0.46
N GLY A 9 -34.29 2.13 -1.51
CA GLY A 9 -35.41 3.07 -1.44
C GLY A 9 -35.05 4.42 -0.80
N ASP A 10 -35.94 5.41 -0.95
CA ASP A 10 -35.78 6.84 -0.57
C ASP A 10 -35.46 7.11 0.92
N SER A 11 -35.36 6.09 1.78
CA SER A 11 -35.20 6.22 3.23
C SER A 11 -33.75 6.12 3.72
N VAL A 12 -32.77 5.93 2.83
CA VAL A 12 -31.37 5.81 3.20
C VAL A 12 -30.54 7.00 2.70
N PRO A 13 -30.03 7.88 3.59
CA PRO A 13 -29.24 9.03 3.17
C PRO A 13 -27.86 8.56 2.69
N GLU A 14 -27.66 8.53 1.37
CA GLU A 14 -26.37 8.27 0.72
C GLU A 14 -25.27 9.21 1.21
N GLU A 15 -25.67 10.41 1.65
CA GLU A 15 -24.85 11.43 2.30
C GLU A 15 -24.13 10.89 3.55
N VAL A 16 -24.77 10.00 4.31
CA VAL A 16 -24.16 9.39 5.50
C VAL A 16 -23.00 8.50 5.12
N LEU A 17 -23.08 7.77 4.01
CA LEU A 17 -21.96 6.95 3.53
C LEU A 17 -20.77 7.82 3.12
N LEU A 18 -21.03 8.91 2.39
CA LEU A 18 -20.01 9.89 2.00
C LEU A 18 -19.38 10.58 3.23
N LEU A 19 -20.20 10.93 4.23
CA LEU A 19 -19.76 11.51 5.49
C LEU A 19 -18.88 10.53 6.27
N CYS A 20 -19.32 9.28 6.42
CA CYS A 20 -18.56 8.23 7.09
C CYS A 20 -17.22 7.99 6.40
N LEU A 21 -17.20 7.91 5.07
CA LEU A 21 -15.99 7.76 4.27
C LEU A 21 -15.04 8.96 4.47
N GLY A 22 -15.56 10.18 4.44
CA GLY A 22 -14.77 11.39 4.66
C GLY A 22 -14.17 11.48 6.06
N ILE A 23 -14.96 11.22 7.10
CA ILE A 23 -14.50 11.22 8.50
C ILE A 23 -13.44 10.14 8.70
N THR A 24 -13.68 8.91 8.23
CA THR A 24 -12.71 7.81 8.39
C THR A 24 -11.45 8.01 7.57
N SER A 25 -11.52 8.62 6.38
CA SER A 25 -10.33 9.03 5.62
C SER A 25 -9.52 10.07 6.39
N GLY A 26 -10.18 11.06 7.02
CA GLY A 26 -9.53 12.00 7.93
C GLY A 26 -8.84 11.31 9.12
N VAL A 27 -9.54 10.38 9.78
CA VAL A 27 -8.99 9.60 10.90
C VAL A 27 -7.81 8.72 10.43
N GLY A 28 -7.93 8.08 9.27
CA GLY A 28 -6.87 7.29 8.66
C GLY A 28 -5.63 8.13 8.42
N ARG A 29 -5.78 9.34 7.89
CA ARG A 29 -4.66 10.27 7.70
C ARG A 29 -3.97 10.64 9.01
N LEU A 30 -4.72 10.86 10.09
CA LEU A 30 -4.15 11.18 11.41
C LEU A 30 -3.39 10.00 12.02
N ILE A 31 -3.98 8.80 11.98
CA ILE A 31 -3.38 7.58 12.54
C ILE A 31 -2.16 7.17 11.72
N PHE A 32 -2.35 6.97 10.41
CA PHE A 32 -1.31 6.47 9.52
C PHE A 32 -0.27 7.53 9.18
N GLY A 33 -0.61 8.82 9.24
CA GLY A 33 0.37 9.90 9.18
C GLY A 33 1.38 9.81 10.33
N ARG A 34 0.89 9.64 11.58
CA ARG A 34 1.78 9.40 12.73
C ARG A 34 2.59 8.13 12.57
N VAL A 35 1.97 7.04 12.12
CA VAL A 35 2.68 5.78 11.88
C VAL A 35 3.75 5.94 10.80
N ALA A 36 3.51 6.73 9.75
CA ALA A 36 4.48 7.00 8.69
C ALA A 36 5.71 7.76 9.18
N ASP A 37 5.58 8.57 10.23
CA ASP A 37 6.71 9.25 10.88
C ASP A 37 7.59 8.28 11.69
N TYR A 38 7.00 7.24 12.31
CA TYR A 38 7.74 6.26 13.12
C TYR A 38 8.30 5.09 12.32
N ILE A 39 7.79 4.81 11.12
CA ILE A 39 8.22 3.69 10.28
C ILE A 39 9.17 4.20 9.19
N PRO A 40 10.50 4.01 9.33
CA PRO A 40 11.43 4.32 8.25
C PRO A 40 11.40 3.28 7.12
N GLY A 41 11.53 3.77 5.87
CA GLY A 41 11.91 3.00 4.68
C GLY A 41 10.84 2.09 4.07
N ALA A 42 11.30 0.98 3.45
CA ALA A 42 10.52 0.05 2.62
C ALA A 42 9.22 -0.50 3.24
N ARG A 43 9.06 -0.41 4.57
CA ARG A 43 7.81 -0.77 5.27
C ARG A 43 6.64 0.16 4.93
N LYS A 44 6.90 1.42 4.54
CA LYS A 44 5.86 2.34 4.02
C LYS A 44 5.26 1.81 2.73
N VAL A 45 6.09 1.24 1.86
CA VAL A 45 5.66 0.65 0.59
C VAL A 45 4.79 -0.58 0.83
N TYR A 46 5.12 -1.43 1.81
CA TYR A 46 4.26 -2.55 2.21
C TYR A 46 2.88 -2.10 2.71
N LEU A 47 2.84 -1.02 3.50
CA LEU A 47 1.59 -0.47 4.01
C LEU A 47 0.73 0.14 2.89
N GLN A 48 1.38 0.75 1.90
CA GLN A 48 0.75 1.22 0.66
C GLN A 48 0.16 0.06 -0.16
N VAL A 49 0.93 -1.01 -0.37
CA VAL A 49 0.48 -2.22 -1.08
C VAL A 49 -0.73 -2.84 -0.39
N ALA A 50 -0.67 -3.01 0.93
CA ALA A 50 -1.78 -3.54 1.71
C ALA A 50 -3.04 -2.68 1.52
N SER A 51 -2.90 -1.35 1.60
CA SER A 51 -4.02 -0.41 1.40
C SER A 51 -4.65 -0.56 0.01
N PHE A 52 -3.85 -0.71 -1.05
CA PHE A 52 -4.35 -0.94 -2.41
C PHE A 52 -5.16 -2.25 -2.54
N PHE A 53 -4.68 -3.33 -1.94
CA PHE A 53 -5.42 -4.60 -1.93
C PHE A 53 -6.73 -4.49 -1.16
N PHE A 54 -6.73 -3.84 0.01
CA PHE A 54 -7.94 -3.64 0.79
C PHE A 54 -8.95 -2.73 0.08
N ILE A 55 -8.51 -1.62 -0.53
CA ILE A 55 -9.38 -0.73 -1.30
C ILE A 55 -10.01 -1.49 -2.49
N GLY A 56 -9.21 -2.25 -3.23
CA GLY A 56 -9.71 -3.06 -4.35
C GLY A 56 -10.71 -4.13 -3.91
N LEU A 57 -10.39 -4.88 -2.86
CA LEU A 57 -11.26 -5.92 -2.32
C LEU A 57 -12.57 -5.34 -1.77
N MET A 58 -12.49 -4.27 -0.98
CA MET A 58 -13.66 -3.60 -0.41
C MET A 58 -14.54 -3.03 -1.53
N SER A 59 -13.96 -2.46 -2.59
CA SER A 59 -14.70 -1.96 -3.75
C SER A 59 -15.52 -3.06 -4.44
N MET A 60 -14.95 -4.26 -4.58
CA MET A 60 -15.66 -5.43 -5.12
C MET A 60 -16.71 -6.01 -4.15
N MET A 61 -16.56 -5.79 -2.84
CA MET A 61 -17.55 -6.24 -1.85
C MET A 61 -18.78 -5.31 -1.76
N ILE A 62 -18.68 -4.05 -2.18
CA ILE A 62 -19.82 -3.09 -2.20
C ILE A 62 -21.08 -3.68 -2.86
N PRO A 63 -21.03 -4.24 -4.10
CA PRO A 63 -22.22 -4.78 -4.75
C PRO A 63 -22.79 -6.05 -4.09
N LEU A 64 -22.02 -6.75 -3.25
CA LEU A 64 -22.50 -7.93 -2.52
C LEU A 64 -23.25 -7.56 -1.23
N CYS A 65 -23.09 -6.34 -0.74
CA CYS A 65 -23.73 -5.91 0.50
C CYS A 65 -25.21 -5.55 0.28
N HIS A 66 -26.10 -6.46 0.68
CA HIS A 66 -27.55 -6.25 0.65
C HIS A 66 -28.10 -5.59 1.94
N LEU A 67 -27.26 -5.35 2.95
CA LEU A 67 -27.65 -4.66 4.19
C LEU A 67 -26.95 -3.31 4.31
N PHE A 68 -27.70 -2.28 4.73
CA PHE A 68 -27.18 -0.93 4.93
C PHE A 68 -26.03 -0.87 5.95
N GLY A 69 -26.12 -1.64 7.05
CA GLY A 69 -25.04 -1.74 8.02
C GLY A 69 -23.75 -2.34 7.44
N GLY A 70 -23.87 -3.27 6.49
CA GLY A 70 -22.74 -3.83 5.75
C GLY A 70 -22.07 -2.79 4.85
N LEU A 71 -22.87 -1.98 4.14
CA LEU A 71 -22.34 -0.86 3.34
C LEU A 71 -21.59 0.15 4.21
N ILE A 72 -22.14 0.54 5.37
CA ILE A 72 -21.45 1.46 6.28
C ILE A 72 -20.10 0.87 6.71
N ALA A 73 -20.07 -0.39 7.14
CA ALA A 73 -18.83 -1.04 7.55
C ALA A 73 -17.79 -1.02 6.42
N VAL A 74 -18.18 -1.39 5.20
CA VAL A 74 -17.30 -1.35 4.01
C VAL A 74 -16.81 0.08 3.73
N CYS A 75 -17.68 1.09 3.80
CA CYS A 75 -17.29 2.50 3.63
C CYS A 75 -16.32 3.01 4.70
N LEU A 76 -16.49 2.60 5.97
CA LEU A 76 -15.58 2.96 7.06
C LEU A 76 -14.19 2.38 6.83
N PHE A 77 -14.09 1.10 6.45
CA PHE A 77 -12.81 0.48 6.14
C PHE A 77 -12.19 1.08 4.87
N MET A 78 -12.98 1.26 3.82
CA MET A 78 -12.51 1.86 2.57
C MET A 78 -11.98 3.28 2.79
N GLY A 79 -12.69 4.11 3.57
CA GLY A 79 -12.23 5.45 3.94
C GLY A 79 -10.96 5.43 4.78
N LEU A 80 -10.86 4.54 5.77
CA LEU A 80 -9.66 4.39 6.60
C LEU A 80 -8.41 4.06 5.76
N PHE A 81 -8.51 3.09 4.85
CA PHE A 81 -7.40 2.69 3.98
C PHE A 81 -7.12 3.69 2.86
N ASP A 82 -8.13 4.39 2.35
CA ASP A 82 -7.95 5.54 1.43
C ASP A 82 -7.15 6.66 2.11
N GLY A 83 -7.47 6.98 3.37
CA GLY A 83 -6.73 7.95 4.16
C GLY A 83 -5.26 7.53 4.36
N CYS A 84 -5.02 6.26 4.62
CA CYS A 84 -3.68 5.67 4.69
C CYS A 84 -2.91 5.85 3.37
N PHE A 85 -3.53 5.47 2.26
CA PHE A 85 -2.97 5.56 0.91
C PHE A 85 -2.52 6.98 0.57
N ILE A 86 -3.38 7.97 0.81
CA ILE A 86 -3.09 9.38 0.51
C ILE A 86 -1.96 9.90 1.40
N CYS A 87 -1.96 9.56 2.68
CA CYS A 87 -0.92 10.01 3.62
C CYS A 87 0.46 9.44 3.29
N ILE A 88 0.54 8.20 2.85
CA ILE A 88 1.81 7.51 2.58
C ILE A 88 2.34 7.83 1.17
N MET A 89 1.48 8.25 0.25
CA MET A 89 1.86 8.61 -1.13
C MET A 89 2.99 9.65 -1.17
N ALA A 90 2.88 10.73 -0.39
CA ALA A 90 3.88 11.82 -0.39
C ALA A 90 5.24 11.40 0.20
N PRO A 91 5.30 10.72 1.37
CA PRO A 91 6.54 10.14 1.88
C PRO A 91 7.21 9.14 0.92
N ILE A 92 6.44 8.29 0.24
CA ILE A 92 6.98 7.36 -0.77
C ILE A 92 7.58 8.14 -1.94
N ALA A 93 6.87 9.15 -2.46
CA ALA A 93 7.39 9.98 -3.53
C ALA A 93 8.70 10.66 -3.11
N PHE A 94 8.76 11.20 -1.88
CA PHE A 94 9.98 11.79 -1.33
C PHE A 94 11.15 10.79 -1.27
N GLU A 95 10.91 9.56 -0.83
CA GLU A 95 11.94 8.51 -0.78
C GLU A 95 12.41 8.05 -2.18
N LEU A 96 11.53 8.11 -3.20
CA LEU A 96 11.84 7.67 -4.56
C LEU A 96 12.58 8.70 -5.41
N VAL A 97 12.20 9.99 -5.35
CA VAL A 97 12.80 11.05 -6.19
C VAL A 97 13.72 11.99 -5.42
N GLY A 98 13.72 11.94 -4.09
CA GLY A 98 14.50 12.84 -3.25
C GLY A 98 13.88 14.23 -3.10
N ALA A 99 14.48 15.04 -2.23
CA ALA A 99 13.91 16.32 -1.80
C ALA A 99 13.82 17.40 -2.90
N GLN A 100 14.65 17.32 -3.94
CA GLN A 100 14.72 18.35 -4.98
C GLN A 100 13.52 18.29 -5.93
N ASP A 101 13.07 17.08 -6.30
CA ASP A 101 12.05 16.89 -7.34
C ASP A 101 10.70 16.35 -6.81
N VAL A 102 10.56 16.17 -5.49
CA VAL A 102 9.35 15.59 -4.86
C VAL A 102 8.06 16.35 -5.20
N SER A 103 8.09 17.68 -5.21
CA SER A 103 6.91 18.50 -5.47
C SER A 103 6.45 18.35 -6.93
N GLN A 104 7.40 18.29 -7.86
CA GLN A 104 7.13 18.07 -9.28
C GLN A 104 6.60 16.66 -9.53
N ALA A 105 7.21 15.65 -8.90
CA ALA A 105 6.75 14.26 -8.98
C ALA A 105 5.32 14.10 -8.44
N ILE A 106 5.02 14.65 -7.27
CA ILE A 106 3.66 14.63 -6.70
C ILE A 106 2.68 15.37 -7.61
N GLY A 107 3.09 16.52 -8.18
CA GLY A 107 2.28 17.27 -9.14
C GLY A 107 1.91 16.43 -10.37
N PHE A 108 2.88 15.73 -10.96
CA PHE A 108 2.63 14.81 -12.09
C PHE A 108 1.76 13.62 -11.67
N LEU A 109 1.98 13.04 -10.50
CA LEU A 109 1.17 11.93 -9.97
C LEU A 109 -0.30 12.36 -9.82
N LEU A 110 -0.56 13.50 -9.18
CA LEU A 110 -1.91 14.04 -9.01
C LEU A 110 -2.54 14.43 -10.36
N GLY A 111 -1.74 14.98 -11.27
CA GLY A 111 -2.17 15.27 -12.65
C GLY A 111 -2.65 14.02 -13.38
N LEU A 112 -1.88 12.92 -13.31
CA LEU A 112 -2.27 11.65 -13.91
C LEU A 112 -3.48 11.01 -13.21
N MET A 113 -3.61 11.15 -11.89
CA MET A 113 -4.77 10.67 -11.12
C MET A 113 -6.07 11.42 -11.45
N SER A 114 -5.98 12.68 -11.90
CA SER A 114 -7.18 13.44 -12.26
C SER A 114 -7.95 12.82 -13.43
N ILE A 115 -7.26 12.18 -14.39
CA ILE A 115 -7.87 11.55 -15.56
C ILE A 115 -8.87 10.45 -15.15
N PRO A 116 -8.48 9.39 -14.41
CA PRO A 116 -9.43 8.37 -13.97
C PRO A 116 -10.50 8.93 -13.02
N MET A 117 -10.20 9.95 -12.21
CA MET A 117 -11.20 10.60 -11.35
C MET A 117 -12.29 11.32 -12.16
N THR A 118 -11.94 11.96 -13.28
CA THR A 118 -12.89 12.63 -14.17
C THR A 118 -13.62 11.65 -15.11
N VAL A 119 -12.91 10.65 -15.63
CA VAL A 119 -13.45 9.68 -16.59
C VAL A 119 -14.27 8.58 -15.91
N GLY A 120 -13.98 8.26 -14.64
CA GLY A 120 -14.68 7.24 -13.86
C GLY A 120 -16.20 7.44 -13.77
N PRO A 121 -16.71 8.62 -13.33
CA PRO A 121 -18.15 8.85 -13.21
C PRO A 121 -18.93 8.75 -14.55
N PRO A 122 -18.46 9.32 -15.67
CA PRO A 122 -19.07 9.11 -16.99
C PRO A 122 -19.09 7.63 -17.42
N ILE A 123 -18.00 6.89 -17.24
CA ILE A 123 -17.95 5.46 -17.56
C ILE A 123 -18.94 4.67 -16.70
N ALA A 124 -19.01 4.95 -15.40
CA ALA A 124 -19.96 4.31 -14.50
C ALA A 124 -21.42 4.63 -14.88
N GLY A 125 -21.69 5.84 -15.34
CA GLY A 125 -23.00 6.23 -15.89
C GLY A 125 -23.36 5.45 -17.15
N LEU A 126 -22.45 5.37 -18.12
CA LEU A 126 -22.65 4.60 -19.35
C LEU A 126 -22.88 3.11 -19.08
N LEU A 127 -22.10 2.52 -18.17
CA LEU A 127 -22.27 1.12 -17.75
C LEU A 127 -23.66 0.90 -17.14
N TYR A 128 -24.13 1.82 -16.30
CA TYR A 128 -25.47 1.75 -15.75
C TYR A 128 -26.55 1.87 -16.83
N ASP A 129 -26.39 2.77 -17.80
CA ASP A 129 -27.37 2.94 -18.88
C ASP A 129 -27.47 1.69 -19.78
N HIS A 130 -26.38 0.93 -19.95
CA HIS A 130 -26.36 -0.31 -20.74
C HIS A 130 -26.82 -1.56 -19.98
N LEU A 131 -26.45 -1.70 -18.71
CA LEU A 131 -26.66 -2.92 -17.90
C LEU A 131 -27.84 -2.80 -16.93
N GLY A 132 -28.31 -1.57 -16.66
CA GLY A 132 -29.34 -1.26 -15.66
C GLY A 132 -28.88 -1.40 -14.21
N THR A 133 -27.61 -1.73 -13.94
CA THR A 133 -27.05 -1.88 -12.59
C THR A 133 -25.63 -1.30 -12.50
N TYR A 134 -25.20 -0.89 -11.30
CA TYR A 134 -23.83 -0.43 -11.07
C TYR A 134 -22.86 -1.53 -10.63
N ASP A 135 -23.32 -2.77 -10.49
CA ASP A 135 -22.51 -3.87 -9.92
C ASP A 135 -21.22 -4.06 -10.74
N VAL A 136 -21.33 -4.03 -12.07
CA VAL A 136 -20.19 -4.12 -13.00
C VAL A 136 -19.24 -2.93 -12.88
N ALA A 137 -19.78 -1.72 -12.65
CA ALA A 137 -18.96 -0.52 -12.46
C ALA A 137 -18.13 -0.60 -11.17
N PHE A 138 -18.67 -1.16 -10.09
CA PHE A 138 -17.93 -1.40 -8.85
C PHE A 138 -16.86 -2.49 -8.99
N TYR A 139 -17.16 -3.60 -9.70
CA TYR A 139 -16.14 -4.60 -9.99
C TYR A 139 -14.99 -4.03 -10.82
N LEU A 140 -15.31 -3.24 -11.86
CA LEU A 140 -14.30 -2.56 -12.67
C LEU A 140 -13.50 -1.52 -11.88
N ALA A 141 -14.12 -0.83 -10.92
CA ALA A 141 -13.42 0.13 -10.06
C ALA A 141 -12.39 -0.55 -9.12
N GLY A 142 -12.63 -1.79 -8.71
CA GLY A 142 -11.73 -2.55 -7.84
C GLY A 142 -10.50 -3.14 -8.54
N VAL A 143 -10.54 -3.34 -9.86
CA VAL A 143 -9.44 -3.98 -10.62
C VAL A 143 -8.16 -3.12 -10.65
N PRO A 144 -8.19 -1.81 -10.99
CA PRO A 144 -6.99 -0.99 -11.04
C PRO A 144 -6.21 -0.90 -9.72
N PRO A 145 -6.86 -0.74 -8.54
CA PRO A 145 -6.18 -0.82 -7.25
C PRO A 145 -5.46 -2.15 -7.02
N ILE A 146 -6.06 -3.27 -7.42
CA ILE A 146 -5.43 -4.60 -7.26
C ILE A 146 -4.22 -4.73 -8.17
N ILE A 147 -4.33 -4.33 -9.44
CA ILE A 147 -3.22 -4.34 -10.39
C ILE A 147 -2.10 -3.40 -9.92
N GLY A 148 -2.46 -2.19 -9.50
CA GLY A 148 -1.52 -1.21 -8.95
C GLY A 148 -0.81 -1.72 -7.70
N GLY A 149 -1.55 -2.34 -6.77
CA GLY A 149 -1.00 -3.01 -5.59
C GLY A 149 -0.07 -4.16 -5.94
N ALA A 150 -0.42 -4.98 -6.95
CA ALA A 150 0.44 -6.06 -7.43
C ALA A 150 1.75 -5.53 -8.04
N ILE A 151 1.69 -4.48 -8.86
CA ILE A 151 2.88 -3.81 -9.43
C ILE A 151 3.73 -3.21 -8.31
N LEU A 152 3.11 -2.49 -7.38
CA LEU A 152 3.79 -1.91 -6.22
C LEU A 152 4.40 -2.98 -5.31
N CYS A 153 3.85 -4.19 -5.26
CA CYS A 153 4.39 -5.32 -4.49
C CYS A 153 5.74 -5.81 -5.05
N PHE A 154 6.00 -5.64 -6.36
CA PHE A 154 7.30 -6.00 -6.94
C PHE A 154 8.44 -5.10 -6.45
N ILE A 155 8.19 -3.82 -6.17
CA ILE A 155 9.22 -2.85 -5.75
C ILE A 155 9.86 -3.22 -4.40
N PRO A 156 9.10 -3.41 -3.30
CA PRO A 156 9.68 -3.80 -2.02
C PRO A 156 10.18 -5.24 -2.05
N TRP A 157 9.59 -6.13 -2.84
CA TRP A 157 10.09 -7.50 -3.02
C TRP A 157 11.50 -7.53 -3.62
N VAL A 158 11.77 -6.71 -4.64
CA VAL A 158 13.12 -6.61 -5.22
C VAL A 158 14.09 -5.98 -4.22
N HIS A 159 13.69 -4.90 -3.54
CA HIS A 159 14.54 -4.22 -2.57
C HIS A 159 14.87 -5.10 -1.35
N GLU A 160 13.91 -5.88 -0.85
CA GLU A 160 14.13 -6.81 0.26
C GLU A 160 14.99 -8.00 -0.15
N ARG A 161 14.85 -8.52 -1.39
CA ARG A 161 15.77 -9.53 -1.91
C ARG A 161 17.20 -9.02 -2.08
N GLN A 162 17.39 -7.74 -2.40
CA GLN A 162 18.72 -7.14 -2.46
C GLN A 162 19.32 -7.01 -1.06
N ASN A 163 18.58 -6.46 -0.09
CA ASN A 163 19.04 -6.35 1.30
C ASN A 163 19.32 -7.71 1.96
N LEU A 164 18.51 -8.74 1.69
CA LEU A 164 18.75 -10.09 2.18
C LEU A 164 20.02 -10.70 1.60
N LYS A 165 20.29 -10.47 0.30
CA LYS A 165 21.53 -10.93 -0.35
C LYS A 165 22.76 -10.19 0.19
N GLU A 166 22.65 -8.90 0.48
CA GLU A 166 23.75 -8.12 1.06
C GLU A 166 24.03 -8.53 2.51
N ARG A 167 23.00 -8.72 3.34
CA ARG A 167 23.15 -9.26 4.70
C ARG A 167 23.72 -10.68 4.70
N ALA A 168 23.27 -11.54 3.80
CA ALA A 168 23.82 -12.89 3.68
C ALA A 168 25.30 -12.88 3.28
N LYS A 169 25.72 -11.99 2.37
CA LYS A 169 27.14 -11.81 2.01
C LYS A 169 27.99 -11.29 3.17
N HIS A 170 27.47 -10.36 3.96
CA HIS A 170 28.20 -9.76 5.07
C HIS A 170 28.40 -10.75 6.24
N VAL A 171 27.38 -11.57 6.52
CA VAL A 171 27.45 -12.63 7.55
C VAL A 171 28.39 -13.76 7.12
N ASP A 172 28.38 -14.14 5.85
CA ASP A 172 29.29 -15.15 5.29
C ASP A 172 30.76 -14.67 5.30
N GLY A 173 30.99 -13.39 4.98
CA GLY A 173 32.31 -12.75 5.08
C GLY A 173 32.86 -12.69 6.51
N GLU A 174 32.07 -12.18 7.47
CA GLU A 174 32.49 -12.10 8.89
C GLU A 174 32.71 -13.47 9.52
N THR A 175 31.93 -14.49 9.13
CA THR A 175 32.09 -15.86 9.66
C THR A 175 33.37 -16.50 9.13
N THR A 176 33.70 -16.26 7.86
CA THR A 176 34.91 -16.79 7.22
C THR A 176 36.18 -16.15 7.78
N GLU A 177 36.19 -14.83 8.04
CA GLU A 177 37.32 -14.15 8.68
C GLU A 177 37.60 -14.69 10.09
N LYS A 178 36.55 -14.88 10.91
CA LYS A 178 36.70 -15.39 12.29
C LYS A 178 37.22 -16.82 12.35
N MET A 179 36.89 -17.66 11.35
CA MET A 179 37.41 -19.02 11.27
C MET A 179 38.90 -19.03 10.93
N LEU A 180 39.33 -18.20 9.98
CA LEU A 180 40.73 -18.07 9.58
C LEU A 180 41.60 -17.52 10.71
N GLU A 181 41.11 -16.52 11.44
CA GLU A 181 41.83 -15.91 12.57
C GLU A 181 42.00 -16.89 13.74
N ASN A 182 40.96 -17.69 14.04
CA ASN A 182 41.05 -18.72 15.06
C ASN A 182 42.01 -19.84 14.65
N GLU A 183 42.02 -20.25 13.38
CA GLU A 183 42.93 -21.28 12.86
C GLU A 183 44.40 -20.82 12.87
N SER A 184 44.69 -19.56 12.48
CA SER A 184 46.04 -18.99 12.57
C SER A 184 46.53 -18.89 14.01
N THR A 185 45.65 -18.52 14.95
CA THR A 185 46.01 -18.42 16.37
C THR A 185 46.36 -19.78 16.97
N LEU A 186 45.66 -20.85 16.54
CA LEU A 186 46.00 -22.21 16.99
C LEU A 186 47.31 -22.71 16.40
N LEU A 187 47.61 -22.37 15.14
CA LEU A 187 48.90 -22.70 14.51
C LEU A 187 50.06 -21.99 15.22
N ASP A 188 49.94 -20.70 15.51
CA ASP A 188 50.95 -19.94 16.26
C ASP A 188 51.20 -20.52 17.66
N LEU A 189 50.14 -20.97 18.35
CA LEU A 189 50.26 -21.62 19.66
C LEU A 189 50.95 -22.99 19.57
N TYR A 190 50.73 -23.72 18.48
CA TYR A 190 51.35 -25.03 18.24
C TYR A 190 52.85 -24.89 17.95
N PHE A 191 53.24 -23.93 17.10
CA PHE A 191 54.66 -23.65 16.82
C PHE A 191 55.42 -23.17 18.07
N LEU A 192 54.82 -22.30 18.88
CA LEU A 192 55.42 -21.87 20.16
C LEU A 192 55.60 -23.02 21.16
N ALA A 193 54.71 -24.03 21.14
CA ALA A 193 54.84 -25.20 22.00
C ALA A 193 55.95 -26.16 21.51
N GLU A 194 56.21 -26.21 20.21
CA GLU A 194 57.24 -27.05 19.60
C GLU A 194 58.65 -26.45 19.79
N ASP A 195 58.80 -25.13 19.83
CA ASP A 195 60.07 -24.44 20.13
C ASP A 195 60.53 -24.52 21.61
N ILE A 196 59.65 -24.97 22.52
CA ILE A 196 59.92 -25.07 23.96
C ILE A 196 60.43 -26.47 24.39
N ILE A 197 60.39 -27.47 23.50
CA ILE A 197 60.81 -28.87 23.74
C ILE A 197 62.14 -29.14 23.06
#